data_AF-A0A560K1N0-F1
#
_entry.id   AF-A0A560K1N0-F1
#
_cell.length_a   1.000
_cell.length_b   1.000
_cell.length_c   1.000
_cell.angle_alpha   90.00
_cell.angle_beta   90.00
_cell.angle_gamma   90.00
#
_symmetry.space_group_name_H-M   'P 1'
#
loop_
_entity.id
_entity.type
_entity.pdbx_description
1 polymer ?
#
loop_
_entity_poly.entity_id
_entity_poly.type
_entity_poly.pdbx_seq_one_letter_code
_entity_poly.pdbx_strand_id
1 'polypeptide(L)'
;MLKLAKLPDRTPVRLTVTLSPELHQRLQGYAALYRATYGETEAVAELVPFMLDAFLDSDRAYAKAQREELPMAEVAGPRRGRGKASASETIVPSNPED
;
A
#
# COMPACT_ATOMS: atom_id res chain seq x y z
N MET A 1 -2.85 -12.32 32.89
CA MET A 1 -3.47 -12.34 31.55
C MET A 1 -2.60 -11.53 30.61
N LEU A 2 -2.09 -12.15 29.54
CA LEU A 2 -1.20 -11.49 28.58
C LEU A 2 -2.05 -10.62 27.63
N LYS A 3 -1.72 -9.33 27.50
CA LYS A 3 -2.41 -8.37 26.62
C LYS A 3 -1.94 -8.43 25.16
N LEU A 4 -0.89 -9.20 24.89
CA LEU A 4 -0.30 -9.33 23.57
C LEU A 4 -0.91 -10.54 22.87
N ALA A 5 -1.61 -10.29 21.77
CA ALA A 5 -2.06 -11.33 20.86
C ALA A 5 -0.85 -12.06 20.25
N LYS A 6 -1.07 -13.30 19.80
CA LYS A 6 -0.03 -14.08 19.12
C LYS A 6 0.53 -13.26 17.95
N LEU A 7 1.85 -13.14 17.88
CA LEU A 7 2.50 -12.46 16.77
C LEU A 7 2.14 -13.18 15.45
N PRO A 8 1.97 -12.43 14.34
CA PRO A 8 1.75 -13.04 13.05
C PRO A 8 2.90 -13.99 12.71
N ASP A 9 2.61 -15.01 11.90
CA ASP A 9 3.67 -15.85 11.36
C ASP A 9 4.63 -14.99 10.53
N ARG A 10 5.91 -15.03 10.88
CA ARG A 10 6.99 -14.28 10.24
C ARG A 10 7.98 -15.23 9.57
N THR A 11 7.62 -16.51 9.44
CA THR A 11 8.47 -17.51 8.80
C THR A 11 8.65 -17.13 7.33
N PRO A 12 9.90 -16.86 6.87
CA PRO A 12 10.13 -16.51 5.49
C PRO A 12 9.82 -17.71 4.59
N VAL A 13 9.08 -17.47 3.51
CA VAL A 13 8.74 -18.49 2.51
C VAL A 13 9.70 -18.37 1.33
N ARG A 14 10.34 -19.48 0.94
CA ARG A 14 11.20 -19.53 -0.24
C ARG A 14 10.36 -19.83 -1.49
N LEU A 15 10.46 -18.95 -2.48
CA LEU A 15 9.86 -19.13 -3.80
C LEU A 15 10.96 -19.25 -4.85
N THR A 16 10.90 -20.29 -5.69
CA THR A 16 11.78 -20.45 -6.85
C THR A 16 11.01 -20.12 -8.11
N VAL A 17 11.53 -19.19 -8.92
CA VAL A 17 10.92 -18.75 -10.19
C VAL A 17 11.92 -18.84 -11.34
N THR A 18 11.42 -19.10 -12.54
CA THR A 18 12.20 -19.02 -13.78
C THR A 18 11.91 -17.71 -14.47
N LEU A 19 12.94 -16.93 -14.79
CA LEU A 19 12.81 -15.63 -15.45
C LEU A 19 13.24 -15.76 -16.92
N SER A 20 12.62 -14.96 -17.80
CA SER A 20 13.14 -14.80 -19.16
C SER A 20 14.49 -14.07 -19.14
N PRO A 21 15.37 -14.30 -20.13
CA PRO A 21 16.64 -13.58 -20.22
C PRO A 21 16.46 -12.05 -20.26
N GLU A 22 15.43 -11.58 -20.97
CA GLU A 22 15.11 -10.15 -21.06
C GLU A 22 14.74 -9.56 -19.70
N LEU A 23 13.88 -10.24 -18.92
CA LEU A 23 13.51 -9.77 -17.60
C LEU A 23 14.72 -9.76 -16.66
N HIS A 24 15.59 -10.77 -16.73
CA HIS A 24 16.81 -10.81 -15.96
C HIS A 24 17.73 -9.61 -16.25
N GLN A 25 17.94 -9.26 -17.53
CA GLN A 25 18.73 -8.09 -17.92
C GLN A 25 18.12 -6.78 -17.41
N ARG A 26 16.80 -6.63 -17.49
CA ARG A 26 16.10 -5.44 -16.98
C ARG A 26 16.27 -5.31 -15.47
N LEU A 27 16.19 -6.42 -14.72
CA LEU A 27 16.40 -6.42 -13.28
C LEU A 27 17.86 -6.07 -12.90
N GLN A 28 18.84 -6.56 -13.66
CA GLN A 28 20.24 -6.16 -13.48
C GLN A 28 20.44 -4.66 -13.74
N GLY A 29 19.84 -4.12 -14.80
CA GLY A 29 19.87 -2.69 -15.09
C GLY A 29 19.24 -1.86 -13.97
N TYR A 30 18.13 -2.33 -13.39
CA TYR A 30 17.52 -1.69 -12.23
C TYR A 30 18.42 -1.71 -11.00
N ALA A 31 19.08 -2.84 -10.68
CA ALA A 31 20.01 -2.92 -9.56
C ALA A 31 21.21 -1.95 -9.73
N ALA A 32 21.71 -1.79 -10.96
CA ALA A 32 22.74 -0.81 -11.27
C ALA A 32 22.24 0.64 -11.04
N LEU A 33 21.00 0.94 -11.43
CA LEU A 33 20.37 2.24 -11.17
C LEU A 33 20.16 2.49 -9.67
N TYR A 34 19.70 1.48 -8.92
CA TYR A 34 19.53 1.56 -7.47
C TYR A 34 20.86 1.94 -6.79
N ARG A 35 21.95 1.24 -7.14
CA ARG A 35 23.29 1.56 -6.68
C ARG A 35 23.74 2.97 -7.06
N ALA A 36 23.48 3.41 -8.28
CA ALA A 36 23.82 4.76 -8.71
C ALA A 36 23.04 5.83 -7.93
N THR A 37 21.81 5.53 -7.51
CA THR A 37 20.91 6.45 -6.81
C THR A 37 21.23 6.54 -5.31
N TYR A 38 21.48 5.40 -4.67
CA TYR A 38 21.61 5.32 -3.20
C TYR A 38 23.04 5.01 -2.73
N GLY A 39 23.97 4.69 -3.63
CA GLY A 39 25.34 4.29 -3.30
C GLY A 39 25.46 2.86 -2.77
N GLU A 40 24.34 2.18 -2.47
CA GLU A 40 24.28 0.84 -1.92
C GLU A 40 24.13 -0.22 -3.00
N THR A 41 24.88 -1.32 -2.88
CA THR A 41 24.84 -2.42 -3.84
C THR A 41 24.00 -3.54 -3.27
N GLU A 42 22.82 -3.76 -3.84
CA GLU A 42 21.93 -4.85 -3.46
C GLU A 42 21.77 -5.86 -4.59
N ALA A 43 21.71 -7.14 -4.23
CA ALA A 43 21.47 -8.19 -5.19
C ALA A 43 20.01 -8.11 -5.70
N VAL A 44 19.79 -8.47 -6.96
CA VAL A 44 18.44 -8.53 -7.55
C VAL A 44 17.48 -9.35 -6.68
N ALA A 45 17.96 -10.45 -6.10
CA ALA A 45 17.17 -11.32 -5.23
C ALA A 45 16.67 -10.62 -3.96
N GLU A 46 17.44 -9.67 -3.42
CA GLU A 46 17.06 -8.89 -2.24
C GLU A 46 16.11 -7.74 -2.60
N LEU A 47 16.21 -7.21 -3.82
CA LEU A 47 15.32 -6.14 -4.31
C LEU A 47 13.93 -6.66 -4.72
N VAL A 48 13.84 -7.88 -5.26
CA VAL A 48 12.60 -8.47 -5.79
C VAL A 48 11.46 -8.48 -4.76
N PRO A 49 11.64 -8.91 -3.49
CA PRO A 49 10.57 -8.86 -2.49
C PRO A 49 9.95 -7.46 -2.35
N PHE A 50 10.78 -6.41 -2.22
CA PHE A 50 10.30 -5.03 -2.10
C PHE A 50 9.61 -4.53 -3.38
N MET A 51 10.10 -4.93 -4.56
CA MET A 51 9.45 -4.61 -5.83
C MET A 51 8.06 -5.26 -5.93
N LEU A 52 7.91 -6.50 -5.48
CA LEU A 52 6.64 -7.21 -5.50
C LEU A 52 5.65 -6.63 -4.50
N ASP A 53 6.10 -6.29 -3.29
CA ASP A 53 5.26 -5.59 -2.31
C ASP A 53 4.75 -4.26 -2.87
N ALA A 54 5.65 -3.43 -3.41
CA ALA A 54 5.28 -2.15 -4.02
C ALA A 54 4.32 -2.32 -5.22
N PHE A 55 4.51 -3.38 -6.01
CA PHE A 55 3.61 -3.71 -7.12
C PHE A 55 2.21 -4.06 -6.62
N LEU A 56 2.09 -4.95 -5.62
CA LEU A 56 0.80 -5.37 -5.05
C LEU A 56 0.08 -4.21 -4.37
N ASP A 57 0.80 -3.35 -3.65
CA ASP A 57 0.25 -2.14 -3.02
C ASP A 57 -0.29 -1.14 -4.07
N SER A 58 0.32 -1.10 -5.26
CA SER A 58 -0.10 -0.21 -6.34
C SER A 58 -1.32 -0.72 -7.15
N ASP A 59 -1.60 -2.02 -7.09
CA ASP A 59 -2.69 -2.64 -7.84
C ASP A 59 -4.05 -2.45 -7.14
N ARG A 60 -4.82 -1.48 -7.62
CA ARG A 60 -6.17 -1.17 -7.10
C ARG A 60 -7.18 -2.30 -7.34
N ALA A 61 -7.04 -3.06 -8.43
CA ALA A 61 -7.93 -4.17 -8.72
C ALA A 61 -7.71 -5.29 -7.71
N TYR A 62 -6.43 -5.60 -7.43
CA TYR A 62 -6.05 -6.51 -6.36
C TYR A 62 -6.55 -6.03 -4.98
N ALA A 63 -6.35 -4.76 -4.64
CA ALA A 63 -6.81 -4.20 -3.37
C ALA A 63 -8.34 -4.22 -3.19
N LYS A 64 -9.10 -4.12 -4.29
CA LYS A 64 -10.57 -4.26 -4.29
C LYS A 64 -10.97 -5.73 -4.09
N ALA A 65 -10.38 -6.65 -4.83
CA ALA A 65 -10.65 -8.09 -4.71
C ALA A 65 -10.38 -8.60 -3.28
N GLN A 66 -9.28 -8.18 -2.64
CA GLN A 66 -9.01 -8.55 -1.24
C GLN A 66 -10.12 -8.11 -0.25
N ARG A 67 -10.79 -6.99 -0.50
CA ARG A 67 -11.89 -6.52 0.36
C ARG A 67 -13.20 -7.28 0.12
N GLU A 68 -13.37 -7.79 -1.08
CA GLU A 68 -14.59 -8.50 -1.52
C GLU A 68 -14.50 -10.01 -1.23
N GLU A 69 -13.29 -10.59 -1.23
CA GLU A 69 -13.05 -12.04 -1.09
C GLU A 69 -12.68 -12.50 0.34
N LEU A 70 -12.41 -11.59 1.28
CA LEU A 70 -12.19 -11.92 2.69
C LEU A 70 -13.48 -11.68 3.51
N PRO A 71 -14.22 -12.72 3.97
CA PRO A 71 -15.14 -12.54 5.09
C PRO A 71 -14.29 -12.06 6.27
N MET A 72 -14.64 -10.89 6.81
CA MET A 72 -13.91 -10.19 7.87
C MET A 72 -13.45 -11.14 8.99
N ALA A 73 -12.19 -11.59 8.93
CA ALA A 73 -11.47 -12.04 10.11
C ALA A 73 -10.71 -10.83 10.66
N GLU A 74 -11.40 -10.11 11.56
CA GLU A 74 -10.84 -9.16 12.54
C GLU A 74 -9.70 -8.24 12.08
N VAL A 75 -10.04 -7.10 11.47
CA VAL A 75 -9.24 -5.88 11.67
C VAL A 75 -10.07 -4.91 12.49
N ALA A 76 -9.65 -4.77 13.75
CA ALA A 76 -10.28 -4.01 14.79
C ALA A 76 -10.44 -2.51 14.47
N GLY A 77 -11.58 -1.94 14.90
CA GLY A 77 -11.72 -0.52 15.22
C GLY A 77 -12.82 0.22 14.45
N PRO A 78 -13.81 0.85 15.13
CA PRO A 78 -14.84 1.62 14.46
C PRO A 78 -14.22 2.87 13.84
N ARG A 79 -14.26 2.96 12.52
CA ARG A 79 -13.99 4.21 11.80
C ARG A 79 -15.11 5.19 12.15
N ARG A 80 -14.86 6.00 13.20
CA ARG A 80 -15.69 7.14 13.60
C ARG A 80 -16.03 7.96 12.36
N GLY A 81 -17.32 8.02 12.05
CA GLY A 81 -17.87 8.96 11.09
C GLY A 81 -17.44 10.38 11.48
N ARG A 82 -16.65 11.01 10.62
CA ARG A 82 -16.48 12.46 10.66
C ARG A 82 -17.61 13.04 9.82
N GLY A 83 -18.75 13.26 10.46
CA GLY A 83 -19.70 14.23 9.95
C GLY A 83 -19.02 15.59 9.81
N LYS A 84 -19.23 16.24 8.68
CA LYS A 84 -19.29 17.70 8.60
C LYS A 84 -20.54 18.06 7.81
N ALA A 85 -21.63 18.22 8.55
CA ALA A 85 -22.64 19.19 8.21
C ALA A 85 -22.07 20.58 8.52
N SER A 86 -22.14 21.49 7.55
CA SER A 86 -22.27 22.93 7.79
C SER A 86 -22.76 23.54 6.49
N ALA A 87 -24.09 23.56 6.36
CA ALA A 87 -24.76 24.56 5.57
C ALA A 87 -24.40 25.92 6.19
N SER A 88 -23.84 26.82 5.39
CA SER A 88 -23.76 28.23 5.74
C SER A 88 -24.78 28.94 4.86
N GLU A 89 -25.95 29.17 5.45
CA GLU A 89 -27.00 30.04 4.96
C GLU A 89 -26.45 31.47 5.01
N THR A 90 -26.10 32.02 3.85
CA THR A 90 -25.80 33.46 3.75
C THR A 90 -27.14 34.18 3.67
N ILE A 91 -27.59 34.65 4.83
CA ILE A 91 -28.59 35.70 4.96
C ILE A 91 -28.15 36.89 4.10
N VAL A 92 -28.97 37.24 3.11
CA VAL A 92 -28.85 38.48 2.34
C VAL A 92 -29.49 39.58 3.18
N PRO A 93 -28.75 40.61 3.65
CA PRO A 93 -29.41 41.78 4.20
C PRO A 93 -30.02 42.59 3.04
N SER A 94 -31.36 42.69 3.02
CA SER A 94 -32.08 43.71 2.27
C SER A 94 -31.69 45.08 2.83
N ASN A 95 -31.03 45.90 2.02
CA ASN A 95 -30.84 47.31 2.36
C ASN A 95 -31.99 48.12 1.73
N PRO A 96 -32.67 49.00 2.50
CA PRO A 96 -33.60 49.96 1.93
C PRO A 96 -32.89 51.27 1.54
N GLU A 97 -33.56 52.06 0.69
CA GLU A 97 -33.32 53.48 0.30
C GLU A 97 -32.22 53.68 -0.77
N ASP A 98 -32.47 54.28 -1.95
CA ASP A 98 -33.41 55.36 -2.39
C ASP A 98 -34.30 54.93 -3.58
#